data_AF-D7BBD1-F1
#
_entry.id   AF-D7BBD1-F1
#
_cell.length_a   1.000
_cell.length_b   1.000
_cell.length_c   1.000
_cell.angle_alpha   90.00
_cell.angle_beta   90.00
_cell.angle_gamma   90.00
#
_symmetry.space_group_name_H-M   'P 1'
#
loop_
_entity.id
_entity.type
_entity.pdbx_description
1 polymer ?
#
loop_
_entity_poly.entity_id
_entity_poly.type
_entity_poly.pdbx_seq_one_letter_code
_entity_poly.pdbx_strand_id
1 'polypeptide(L)'
;MQRLFFYIGALAVLAGCQHSSPVTPGQPSPVAGQTCPQWVHDRYWVQGPDGQFYRTWHPPVDPEYGCVFGHEHGDDPRTSLANPTLPPFGYINRQAGVDEPHEGFKVFVANKGTVNDEGRVALTSSRIVAHMGTGGVGRFTRQHHSLIFDLVAEDGHRVHLQGMADTRLAGSICERDQRLNDGDPNNDIGRTVVTLPGTGCDVGSLYEIWTFSLDVEKATAIVSTAVFDPITVMDPADRSRLIPTKDVFPQAGDPKGCNREAYHGPTYWYNGSGPTVFYTDAYGKPGGNLRQEVSNHTDIGIPMAYRADGALNQFKYHRPTCASGIGAKN
;
A
#
# COMPACT_ATOMS: atom_id res chain seq x y z
N MET A 1 39.09 43.56 -37.94
CA MET A 1 39.55 42.59 -36.92
C MET A 1 38.31 41.89 -36.38
N GLN A 2 38.05 40.67 -36.85
CA GLN A 2 36.85 39.88 -36.60
C GLN A 2 37.25 38.78 -35.61
N ARG A 3 36.70 38.79 -34.39
CA ARG A 3 37.00 37.77 -33.36
C ARG A 3 35.95 36.68 -33.42
N LEU A 4 36.39 35.50 -33.88
CA LEU A 4 35.69 34.23 -33.84
C LEU A 4 35.60 33.77 -32.37
N PHE A 5 34.40 33.56 -31.85
CA PHE A 5 34.19 32.83 -30.59
C PHE A 5 33.99 31.35 -30.93
N PHE A 6 34.94 30.50 -30.52
CA PHE A 6 34.77 29.05 -30.51
C PHE A 6 33.95 28.67 -29.27
N TYR A 7 32.76 28.12 -29.46
CA TYR A 7 32.05 27.37 -28.44
C TYR A 7 32.61 25.94 -28.42
N ILE A 8 33.31 25.57 -27.35
CA ILE A 8 33.63 24.17 -27.06
C ILE A 8 32.44 23.62 -26.27
N GLY A 9 31.66 22.75 -26.91
CA GLY A 9 30.62 21.96 -26.25
C GLY A 9 31.27 20.89 -25.38
N ALA A 10 30.97 20.89 -24.09
CA ALA A 10 31.30 19.79 -23.20
C ALA A 10 30.26 18.67 -23.41
N LEU A 11 30.65 17.60 -24.10
CA LEU A 11 29.96 16.32 -24.02
C LEU A 11 30.21 15.75 -22.62
N ALA A 12 29.17 15.74 -21.78
CA ALA A 12 29.18 14.93 -20.56
C ALA A 12 28.97 13.46 -20.95
N VAL A 13 30.04 12.68 -20.88
CA VAL A 13 29.99 11.22 -20.98
C VAL A 13 29.33 10.69 -19.71
N LEU A 14 28.12 10.15 -19.83
CA LEU A 14 27.48 9.32 -18.81
C LEU A 14 28.28 8.02 -18.69
N ALA A 15 29.31 8.02 -17.83
CA ALA A 15 29.96 6.81 -17.38
C ALA A 15 29.02 6.10 -16.40
N GLY A 16 28.23 5.16 -16.92
CA GLY A 16 27.55 4.15 -16.11
C GLY A 16 28.58 3.24 -15.47
N CYS A 17 28.92 3.51 -14.21
CA CYS A 17 29.62 2.55 -13.38
C CYS A 17 28.60 1.80 -12.52
N GLN A 18 28.15 0.65 -13.02
CA GLN A 18 27.58 -0.41 -12.18
C GLN A 18 28.68 -0.87 -11.21
N HIS A 19 28.75 -0.26 -10.02
CA HIS A 19 29.51 -0.85 -8.94
C HIS A 19 28.58 -1.82 -8.22
N SER A 20 28.72 -3.10 -8.54
CA SER A 20 28.33 -4.14 -7.61
C SER A 20 29.20 -3.99 -6.35
N SER A 21 28.56 -3.70 -5.23
CA SER A 21 29.16 -3.76 -3.90
C SER A 21 29.79 -5.15 -3.75
N PRO A 22 31.08 -5.23 -3.37
CA PRO A 22 31.75 -6.51 -3.22
C PRO A 22 31.06 -7.33 -2.13
N VAL A 23 30.78 -8.60 -2.43
CA VAL A 23 30.25 -9.57 -1.47
C VAL A 23 31.26 -9.69 -0.33
N THR A 24 30.81 -9.45 0.92
CA THR A 24 31.69 -9.60 2.08
C THR A 24 32.16 -11.05 2.18
N PRO A 25 33.47 -11.33 2.40
CA PRO A 25 33.96 -12.69 2.55
C PRO A 25 33.15 -13.48 3.60
N GLY A 26 32.63 -14.65 3.22
CA GLY A 26 31.80 -15.50 4.07
C GLY A 26 30.29 -15.33 3.92
N GLN A 27 29.81 -14.34 3.16
CA GLN A 27 28.40 -14.23 2.82
C GLN A 27 28.07 -15.05 1.56
N PRO A 28 26.87 -15.66 1.47
CA PRO A 28 26.45 -16.36 0.26
C PRO A 28 26.34 -15.36 -0.90
N SER A 29 26.86 -15.76 -2.06
CA SER A 29 26.86 -14.95 -3.27
C SER A 29 25.45 -14.87 -3.88
N PRO A 30 24.95 -13.68 -4.22
CA PRO A 30 23.67 -13.54 -4.89
C PRO A 30 23.77 -14.05 -6.33
N VAL A 31 22.72 -14.72 -6.80
CA VAL A 31 22.64 -15.27 -8.17
C VAL A 31 21.36 -14.76 -8.83
N ALA A 32 21.49 -14.23 -10.04
CA ALA A 32 20.36 -13.72 -10.79
C ALA A 32 19.28 -14.80 -11.00
N GLY A 33 18.01 -14.44 -10.80
CA GLY A 33 16.87 -15.35 -10.89
C GLY A 33 16.72 -16.34 -9.71
N GLN A 34 17.65 -16.37 -8.75
CA GLN A 34 17.51 -17.14 -7.52
C GLN A 34 17.11 -16.24 -6.34
N THR A 35 16.67 -16.84 -5.23
CA THR A 35 16.36 -16.10 -4.02
C THR A 35 17.56 -15.29 -3.54
N CYS A 36 17.35 -14.01 -3.25
CA CYS A 36 18.38 -13.15 -2.70
C CYS A 36 18.84 -13.66 -1.32
N PRO A 37 20.15 -13.63 -1.03
CA PRO A 37 20.65 -13.73 0.33
C PRO A 37 19.98 -12.72 1.27
N GLN A 38 19.78 -13.11 2.53
CA GLN A 38 19.17 -12.23 3.53
C GLN A 38 19.90 -10.89 3.68
N TRP A 39 21.23 -10.88 3.60
CA TRP A 39 22.00 -9.64 3.72
C TRP A 39 21.72 -8.65 2.57
N VAL A 40 21.32 -9.12 1.38
CA VAL A 40 20.92 -8.26 0.26
C VAL A 40 19.59 -7.58 0.58
N HIS A 41 18.64 -8.34 1.15
CA HIS A 41 17.34 -7.86 1.61
C HIS A 41 17.46 -6.87 2.78
N ASP A 42 18.37 -7.13 3.72
CA ASP A 42 18.57 -6.28 4.90
C ASP A 42 19.24 -4.93 4.58
N ARG A 43 19.61 -4.64 3.33
CA ARG A 43 20.08 -3.31 2.90
C ARG A 43 18.96 -2.30 2.75
N TYR A 44 17.71 -2.76 2.65
CA TYR A 44 16.56 -1.91 2.40
C TYR A 44 15.96 -1.44 3.72
N TRP A 45 16.53 -0.36 4.26
CA TRP A 45 16.06 0.31 5.45
C TRP A 45 16.05 1.83 5.30
N VAL A 46 15.25 2.49 6.14
CA VAL A 46 15.26 3.95 6.32
C VAL A 46 15.23 4.30 7.80
N GLN A 47 15.73 5.49 8.14
CA GLN A 47 15.56 6.03 9.48
C GLN A 47 14.14 6.60 9.63
N GLY A 48 13.42 6.15 10.65
CA GLY A 48 12.11 6.67 11.02
C GLY A 48 12.21 7.99 11.80
N PRO A 49 11.07 8.66 12.05
CA PRO A 49 11.03 9.93 12.78
C PRO A 49 11.56 9.87 14.22
N ASP A 50 11.61 8.68 14.83
CA ASP A 50 12.16 8.42 16.16
C ASP A 50 13.67 8.15 16.16
N GLY A 51 14.33 8.31 15.01
CA GLY A 51 15.76 8.07 14.83
C GLY A 51 16.16 6.60 14.70
N GLN A 52 15.18 5.67 14.72
CA GLN A 52 15.43 4.23 14.64
C GLN A 52 15.38 3.75 13.19
N PHE A 53 16.01 2.61 12.89
CA PHE A 53 15.99 2.05 11.53
C PHE A 53 14.85 1.04 11.36
N TYR A 54 14.16 1.17 10.22
CA TYR A 54 13.03 0.34 9.83
C TYR A 54 13.28 -0.24 8.45
N ARG A 55 12.77 -1.46 8.20
CA ARG A 55 12.72 -1.99 6.84
C ARG A 55 11.90 -1.05 5.95
N THR A 56 12.16 -1.05 4.66
CA THR A 56 11.46 -0.19 3.70
C THR A 56 11.18 -0.92 2.40
N TRP A 57 10.61 -0.20 1.44
CA TRP A 57 10.33 -0.69 0.11
C TRP A 57 11.61 -1.14 -0.62
N HIS A 58 11.48 -2.25 -1.32
CA HIS A 58 12.45 -2.73 -2.31
C HIS A 58 11.70 -3.19 -3.57
N PRO A 59 12.34 -3.15 -4.76
CA PRO A 59 11.78 -3.77 -5.95
C PRO A 59 11.67 -5.29 -5.76
N PRO A 60 10.84 -6.02 -6.53
CA PRO A 60 10.72 -7.49 -6.40
C PRO A 60 12.02 -8.24 -6.74
N VAL A 61 12.83 -7.64 -7.61
CA VAL A 61 14.13 -8.15 -8.06
C VAL A 61 15.18 -7.11 -7.69
N ASP A 62 16.25 -7.54 -7.05
CA ASP A 62 17.37 -6.64 -6.70
C ASP A 62 18.01 -6.09 -7.99
N PRO A 63 18.11 -4.75 -8.15
CA PRO A 63 18.58 -4.16 -9.40
C PRO A 63 20.09 -4.33 -9.62
N GLU A 64 20.84 -4.69 -8.59
CA GLU A 64 22.29 -4.84 -8.64
C GLU A 64 22.70 -6.28 -8.97
N TYR A 65 22.04 -7.26 -8.35
CA TYR A 65 22.40 -8.67 -8.51
C TYR A 65 21.39 -9.49 -9.32
N GLY A 66 20.20 -8.96 -9.61
CA GLY A 66 19.15 -9.66 -10.36
C GLY A 66 18.52 -10.85 -9.60
N CYS A 67 18.85 -11.05 -8.32
CA CYS A 67 18.20 -12.05 -7.47
C CYS A 67 16.79 -11.58 -7.08
N VAL A 68 15.93 -12.51 -6.67
CA VAL A 68 14.51 -12.24 -6.34
C VAL A 68 14.29 -12.29 -4.82
N PHE A 69 13.50 -11.37 -4.26
CA PHE A 69 13.26 -11.34 -2.82
C PHE A 69 12.20 -12.33 -2.34
N GLY A 70 11.37 -12.86 -3.24
CA GLY A 70 10.28 -13.76 -2.90
C GLY A 70 8.97 -13.07 -2.49
N HIS A 71 8.97 -11.74 -2.38
CA HIS A 71 7.80 -10.89 -2.20
C HIS A 71 8.02 -9.52 -2.85
N GLU A 72 6.95 -8.75 -2.99
CA GLU A 72 6.93 -7.42 -3.58
C GLU A 72 6.18 -6.43 -2.67
N HIS A 73 6.43 -5.14 -2.86
CA HIS A 73 5.84 -4.07 -2.05
C HIS A 73 4.99 -3.09 -2.87
N GLY A 74 4.65 -3.42 -4.11
CA GLY A 74 3.91 -2.55 -5.00
C GLY A 74 4.74 -1.47 -5.67
N ASP A 75 4.10 -0.34 -5.91
CA ASP A 75 4.69 0.78 -6.64
C ASP A 75 5.93 1.32 -5.94
N ASP A 76 6.93 1.78 -6.70
CA ASP A 76 8.08 2.49 -6.13
C ASP A 76 7.61 3.82 -5.51
N PRO A 77 7.73 4.01 -4.17
CA PRO A 77 7.27 5.22 -3.48
C PRO A 77 7.87 6.49 -4.06
N ARG A 78 9.09 6.41 -4.62
CA ARG A 78 9.82 7.56 -5.18
C ARG A 78 9.14 8.16 -6.41
N THR A 79 8.22 7.41 -7.04
CA THR A 79 7.44 7.88 -8.19
C THR A 79 6.23 8.73 -7.79
N SER A 80 5.89 8.80 -6.51
CA SER A 80 4.74 9.57 -6.04
C SER A 80 5.02 11.08 -6.07
N LEU A 81 4.12 11.82 -6.72
CA LEU A 81 4.09 13.29 -6.66
C LEU A 81 3.46 13.83 -5.38
N ALA A 82 2.83 12.96 -4.57
CA ALA A 82 2.32 13.32 -3.25
C ALA A 82 3.44 13.29 -2.21
N ASN A 83 4.21 12.20 -2.16
CA ASN A 83 5.33 12.03 -1.26
C ASN A 83 6.32 10.99 -1.82
N PRO A 84 7.52 11.38 -2.28
CA PRO A 84 8.50 10.45 -2.84
C PRO A 84 9.38 9.75 -1.79
N THR A 85 9.18 10.01 -0.50
CA THR A 85 10.03 9.48 0.58
C THR A 85 9.80 8.00 0.79
N LEU A 86 10.84 7.21 1.00
CA LEU A 86 10.68 5.79 1.34
C LEU A 86 9.99 5.61 2.71
N PRO A 87 8.91 4.83 2.80
CA PRO A 87 8.16 4.65 4.05
C PRO A 87 8.90 3.73 5.04
N PRO A 88 8.95 4.07 6.34
CA PRO A 88 9.50 3.20 7.38
C PRO A 88 8.49 2.10 7.77
N PHE A 89 8.57 0.94 7.14
CA PHE A 89 7.69 -0.19 7.44
C PHE A 89 7.89 -0.68 8.88
N GLY A 90 6.81 -0.73 9.66
CA GLY A 90 6.84 -1.09 11.08
C GLY A 90 6.90 0.09 12.05
N TYR A 91 7.08 1.33 11.58
CA TYR A 91 7.13 2.50 12.47
C TYR A 91 5.81 2.71 13.24
N ILE A 92 4.68 2.69 12.52
CA ILE A 92 3.34 2.81 13.12
C ILE A 92 3.09 1.68 14.11
N ASN A 93 3.46 0.46 13.73
CA ASN A 93 3.31 -0.76 14.53
C ASN A 93 4.02 -0.65 15.87
N ARG A 94 5.26 -0.13 15.86
CA ARG A 94 6.02 0.15 17.08
C ARG A 94 5.31 1.16 17.97
N GLN A 95 4.72 2.23 17.42
CA GLN A 95 3.95 3.19 18.21
C GLN A 95 2.67 2.57 18.80
N ALA A 96 2.08 1.59 18.13
CA ALA A 96 0.89 0.87 18.59
C ALA A 96 1.20 -0.33 19.52
N GLY A 97 2.47 -0.74 19.64
CA GLY A 97 2.86 -1.95 20.39
C GLY A 97 2.39 -3.26 19.74
N VAL A 98 2.27 -3.29 18.41
CA VAL A 98 1.86 -4.47 17.63
C VAL A 98 2.91 -4.80 16.59
N ASP A 99 2.89 -6.03 16.08
CA ASP A 99 3.76 -6.46 14.98
C ASP A 99 2.96 -6.78 13.72
N GLU A 100 3.52 -6.38 12.58
CA GLU A 100 3.04 -6.67 11.23
C GLU A 100 4.19 -7.23 10.37
N PRO A 101 4.01 -8.35 9.65
CA PRO A 101 5.05 -8.92 8.80
C PRO A 101 5.47 -7.99 7.66
N HIS A 102 6.77 -7.96 7.36
CA HIS A 102 7.36 -7.06 6.37
C HIS A 102 6.76 -7.23 4.97
N GLU A 103 6.57 -8.46 4.52
CA GLU A 103 5.98 -8.82 3.23
C GLU A 103 4.60 -8.18 3.00
N GLY A 104 3.84 -7.91 4.07
CA GLY A 104 2.49 -7.39 3.97
C GLY A 104 2.40 -5.90 3.62
N PHE A 105 3.50 -5.13 3.71
CA PHE A 105 3.47 -3.71 3.38
C PHE A 105 3.41 -3.48 1.87
N LYS A 106 2.30 -2.92 1.38
CA LYS A 106 2.08 -2.65 -0.05
C LYS A 106 1.90 -1.15 -0.28
N VAL A 107 2.48 -0.68 -1.39
CA VAL A 107 2.50 0.72 -1.81
C VAL A 107 1.70 0.85 -3.10
N PHE A 108 0.81 1.84 -3.14
CA PHE A 108 0.00 2.20 -4.31
C PHE A 108 0.19 3.67 -4.61
N VAL A 109 0.55 4.00 -5.84
CA VAL A 109 0.78 5.36 -6.30
C VAL A 109 -0.15 5.68 -7.47
N ALA A 110 -0.95 6.74 -7.30
CA ALA A 110 -1.73 7.33 -8.37
C ALA A 110 -1.37 8.81 -8.48
N ASN A 111 -0.73 9.20 -9.58
CA ASN A 111 -0.36 10.59 -9.82
C ASN A 111 -1.44 11.32 -10.62
N LYS A 112 -1.55 12.64 -10.45
CA LYS A 112 -2.46 13.48 -11.24
C LYS A 112 -2.23 13.23 -12.74
N GLY A 113 -3.31 13.05 -13.48
CA GLY A 113 -3.27 12.76 -14.91
C GLY A 113 -3.15 11.27 -15.27
N THR A 114 -2.92 10.37 -14.30
CA THR A 114 -3.02 8.93 -14.54
C THR A 114 -4.43 8.58 -15.01
N VAL A 115 -4.51 7.74 -16.06
CA VAL A 115 -5.77 7.22 -16.57
C VAL A 115 -5.92 5.77 -16.13
N ASN A 116 -7.07 5.41 -15.55
CA ASN A 116 -7.33 4.04 -15.13
C ASN A 116 -7.93 3.18 -16.27
N ASP A 117 -8.18 1.91 -15.97
CA ASP A 117 -8.79 0.89 -16.83
C ASP A 117 -10.26 1.20 -17.24
N GLU A 118 -10.89 2.20 -16.62
CA GLU A 118 -12.24 2.68 -16.93
C GLU A 118 -12.25 3.99 -17.74
N GLY A 119 -11.07 4.51 -18.08
CA GLY A 119 -10.90 5.79 -18.78
C GLY A 119 -11.10 7.03 -17.89
N ARG A 120 -11.05 6.88 -16.57
CA ARG A 120 -11.12 8.00 -15.61
C ARG A 120 -9.74 8.61 -15.43
N VAL A 121 -9.68 9.91 -15.27
CA VAL A 121 -8.42 10.65 -15.06
C VAL A 121 -8.29 11.05 -13.59
N ALA A 122 -7.16 10.74 -12.96
CA ALA A 122 -6.84 11.17 -11.61
C ALA A 122 -6.68 12.71 -11.55
N LEU A 123 -7.43 13.36 -10.65
CA LEU A 123 -7.33 14.81 -10.41
C LEU A 123 -6.29 15.15 -9.34
N THR A 124 -5.99 14.19 -8.47
CA THR A 124 -5.05 14.32 -7.36
C THR A 124 -3.84 13.44 -7.57
N SER A 125 -2.76 13.74 -6.84
CA SER A 125 -1.67 12.77 -6.64
C SER A 125 -1.81 12.18 -5.26
N SER A 126 -1.72 10.86 -5.12
CA SER A 126 -1.82 10.19 -3.84
C SER A 126 -0.92 8.97 -3.74
N ARG A 127 -0.62 8.60 -2.49
CA ARG A 127 0.12 7.41 -2.13
C ARG A 127 -0.57 6.73 -0.97
N ILE A 128 -0.81 5.44 -1.10
CA ILE A 128 -1.27 4.57 -0.02
C ILE A 128 -0.12 3.64 0.34
N VAL A 129 0.22 3.54 1.61
CA VAL A 129 1.05 2.47 2.16
C VAL A 129 0.20 1.72 3.16
N ALA A 130 -0.19 0.49 2.85
CA ALA A 130 -1.07 -0.31 3.68
C ALA A 130 -0.40 -1.63 4.04
N HIS A 131 -0.60 -2.10 5.26
CA HIS A 131 -0.34 -3.50 5.57
C HIS A 131 -1.52 -4.37 5.15
N MET A 132 -1.29 -5.19 4.12
CA MET A 132 -2.24 -6.12 3.52
C MET A 132 -1.52 -7.36 2.95
N GLY A 133 -1.16 -8.30 3.83
CA GLY A 133 -0.59 -9.58 3.40
C GLY A 133 -1.67 -10.64 3.15
N THR A 134 -1.64 -11.33 2.00
CA THR A 134 -2.62 -12.39 1.68
C THR A 134 -2.19 -13.80 2.16
N GLY A 135 -0.94 -13.92 2.63
CA GLY A 135 -0.38 -15.18 3.12
C GLY A 135 -0.55 -15.45 4.63
N GLY A 136 -1.04 -14.49 5.42
CA GLY A 136 -1.10 -14.60 6.88
C GLY A 136 -2.52 -14.54 7.45
N VAL A 137 -2.81 -15.29 8.51
CA VAL A 137 -4.15 -15.33 9.16
C VAL A 137 -4.50 -14.08 9.97
N GLY A 138 -3.51 -13.22 10.24
CA GLY A 138 -3.71 -11.94 10.94
C GLY A 138 -4.78 -11.08 10.27
N ARG A 139 -4.90 -11.15 8.93
CA ARG A 139 -5.94 -10.44 8.18
C ARG A 139 -7.37 -10.85 8.48
N PHE A 140 -7.60 -12.04 9.01
CA PHE A 140 -8.94 -12.48 9.39
C PHE A 140 -9.29 -12.14 10.84
N THR A 141 -8.28 -11.96 11.67
CA THR A 141 -8.41 -11.94 13.14
C THR A 141 -8.06 -10.60 13.78
N ARG A 142 -7.33 -9.73 13.08
CA ARG A 142 -6.97 -8.39 13.55
C ARG A 142 -7.81 -7.33 12.84
N GLN A 143 -8.36 -6.40 13.60
CA GLN A 143 -9.19 -5.33 13.07
C GLN A 143 -8.36 -4.16 12.52
N HIS A 144 -7.26 -3.82 13.16
CA HIS A 144 -6.47 -2.63 12.82
C HIS A 144 -5.19 -3.00 12.09
N HIS A 145 -4.88 -2.24 11.05
CA HIS A 145 -3.67 -2.41 10.25
C HIS A 145 -3.03 -1.08 9.93
N SER A 146 -1.70 -1.05 9.75
CA SER A 146 -1.00 0.20 9.49
C SER A 146 -1.37 0.79 8.12
N LEU A 147 -1.55 2.11 8.10
CA LEU A 147 -1.85 2.92 6.94
C LEU A 147 -1.00 4.19 6.96
N ILE A 148 -0.39 4.53 5.83
CA ILE A 148 0.05 5.89 5.49
C ILE A 148 -0.75 6.32 4.26
N PHE A 149 -1.32 7.51 4.32
CA PHE A 149 -2.03 8.12 3.20
C PHE A 149 -1.48 9.51 2.93
N ASP A 150 -0.90 9.70 1.76
CA ASP A 150 -0.49 11.00 1.26
C ASP A 150 -1.40 11.42 0.11
N LEU A 151 -1.78 12.69 0.08
CA LEU A 151 -2.59 13.28 -0.97
C LEU A 151 -2.17 14.72 -1.24
N VAL A 152 -2.12 15.08 -2.52
CA VAL A 152 -2.02 16.45 -3.00
C VAL A 152 -3.20 16.70 -3.94
N ALA A 153 -4.11 17.55 -3.51
CA ALA A 153 -5.28 17.96 -4.26
C ALA A 153 -4.90 18.89 -5.42
N GLU A 154 -5.86 19.12 -6.32
CA GLU A 154 -5.65 19.93 -7.53
C GLU A 154 -5.25 21.39 -7.23
N ASP A 155 -5.82 21.96 -6.17
CA ASP A 155 -5.55 23.31 -5.68
C ASP A 155 -4.25 23.41 -4.84
N GLY A 156 -3.53 22.29 -4.69
CA GLY A 156 -2.26 22.22 -3.96
C GLY A 156 -2.40 21.93 -2.47
N HIS A 157 -3.62 21.84 -1.92
CA HIS A 157 -3.81 21.40 -0.54
C HIS A 157 -3.33 19.95 -0.37
N ARG A 158 -2.78 19.67 0.80
CA ARG A 158 -2.09 18.41 1.10
C ARG A 158 -2.62 17.75 2.35
N VAL A 159 -2.56 16.43 2.34
CA VAL A 159 -2.72 15.58 3.50
C VAL A 159 -1.63 14.53 3.57
N HIS A 160 -1.11 14.31 4.77
CA HIS A 160 -0.30 13.17 5.18
C HIS A 160 -0.89 12.62 6.48
N LEU A 161 -1.50 11.44 6.41
CA LEU A 161 -2.03 10.72 7.57
C LEU A 161 -1.21 9.45 7.77
N GLN A 162 -0.97 9.08 9.02
CA GLN A 162 -0.40 7.79 9.38
C GLN A 162 -0.99 7.25 10.69
N GLY A 163 -1.25 5.95 10.74
CA GLY A 163 -1.84 5.30 11.92
C GLY A 163 -2.28 3.87 11.65
N MET A 164 -2.81 3.23 12.69
CA MET A 164 -3.51 1.95 12.67
C MET A 164 -4.95 2.20 12.24
N ALA A 165 -5.21 2.07 10.94
CA ALA A 165 -6.53 2.26 10.38
C ALA A 165 -7.46 1.11 10.77
N ASP A 166 -8.72 1.44 11.01
CA ASP A 166 -9.76 0.46 11.24
C ASP A 166 -10.14 -0.21 9.92
N THR A 167 -9.99 -1.52 9.85
CA THR A 167 -10.40 -2.34 8.70
C THR A 167 -11.63 -3.20 9.01
N ARG A 168 -12.30 -2.93 10.14
CA ARG A 168 -13.52 -3.57 10.65
C ARG A 168 -13.38 -5.09 10.78
N LEU A 169 -14.46 -5.85 10.62
CA LEU A 169 -14.42 -7.30 10.63
C LEU A 169 -14.01 -7.85 9.26
N ALA A 170 -13.43 -9.05 9.29
CA ALA A 170 -13.30 -9.88 8.09
C ALA A 170 -14.58 -10.68 7.86
N GLY A 171 -14.96 -10.88 6.61
CA GLY A 171 -16.15 -11.63 6.23
C GLY A 171 -16.21 -11.88 4.73
N SER A 172 -17.22 -12.63 4.29
CA SER A 172 -17.47 -12.82 2.84
C SER A 172 -18.31 -11.68 2.25
N ILE A 173 -18.38 -11.57 0.92
CA ILE A 173 -19.26 -10.60 0.26
C ILE A 173 -20.73 -10.84 0.62
N CYS A 174 -21.14 -12.11 0.74
CA CYS A 174 -22.51 -12.49 1.07
C CYS A 174 -22.89 -12.12 2.51
N GLU A 175 -21.93 -12.17 3.43
CA GLU A 175 -22.10 -11.77 4.83
C GLU A 175 -22.11 -10.24 4.97
N ARG A 176 -21.29 -9.54 4.18
CA ARG A 176 -21.20 -8.07 4.19
C ARG A 176 -22.54 -7.43 3.88
N ASP A 177 -23.20 -7.87 2.80
CA ASP A 177 -24.47 -7.29 2.37
C ASP A 177 -25.59 -7.46 3.43
N GLN A 178 -25.52 -8.51 4.24
CA GLN A 178 -26.47 -8.74 5.33
C GLN A 178 -26.24 -7.77 6.49
N ARG A 179 -24.98 -7.55 6.90
CA ARG A 179 -24.64 -6.73 8.06
C ARG A 179 -24.78 -5.23 7.84
N LEU A 180 -24.57 -4.75 6.61
CA LEU A 180 -24.76 -3.33 6.28
C LEU A 180 -26.18 -2.80 6.62
N ASN A 181 -27.14 -3.68 6.87
CA ASN A 181 -28.51 -3.34 7.22
C ASN A 181 -28.84 -3.46 8.72
N ASP A 182 -27.90 -3.86 9.58
CA ASP A 182 -28.17 -4.12 11.00
C ASP A 182 -28.06 -2.88 11.91
N GLY A 183 -27.54 -1.76 11.37
CA GLY A 183 -27.45 -0.47 12.05
C GLY A 183 -26.31 -0.33 13.06
N ASP A 184 -25.55 -1.39 13.34
CA ASP A 184 -24.36 -1.34 14.21
C ASP A 184 -23.08 -1.42 13.37
N PRO A 185 -22.43 -0.27 13.08
CA PRO A 185 -21.27 -0.25 12.21
C PRO A 185 -20.09 -1.06 12.76
N ASN A 186 -20.04 -1.38 14.05
CA ASN A 186 -18.97 -2.20 14.61
C ASN A 186 -19.01 -3.65 14.11
N ASN A 187 -20.16 -4.10 13.62
CA ASN A 187 -20.32 -5.43 13.03
C ASN A 187 -20.05 -5.44 11.53
N ASP A 188 -19.82 -4.28 10.90
CA ASP A 188 -19.59 -4.19 9.47
C ASP A 188 -18.36 -4.98 9.01
N ILE A 189 -18.45 -5.50 7.79
CA ILE A 189 -17.34 -6.17 7.13
C ILE A 189 -16.60 -5.14 6.27
N GLY A 190 -15.41 -4.76 6.73
CA GLY A 190 -14.49 -3.89 6.01
C GLY A 190 -13.42 -4.67 5.24
N ARG A 191 -13.14 -5.91 5.66
CA ARG A 191 -12.28 -6.86 4.91
C ARG A 191 -13.15 -7.96 4.31
N THR A 192 -13.47 -7.82 3.03
CA THR A 192 -14.27 -8.80 2.29
C THR A 192 -13.34 -9.80 1.61
N VAL A 193 -13.40 -11.06 1.99
CA VAL A 193 -12.46 -12.10 1.53
C VAL A 193 -13.20 -13.30 0.96
N VAL A 194 -12.60 -13.94 -0.04
CA VAL A 194 -13.10 -15.22 -0.54
C VAL A 194 -13.04 -16.29 0.56
N THR A 195 -14.08 -17.11 0.63
CA THR A 195 -14.20 -18.22 1.59
C THR A 195 -14.04 -19.58 0.93
N LEU A 196 -14.00 -20.63 1.74
CA LEU A 196 -14.07 -22.01 1.26
C LEU A 196 -15.29 -22.25 0.34
N PRO A 197 -15.17 -23.08 -0.71
CA PRO A 197 -16.32 -23.54 -1.49
C PRO A 197 -17.38 -24.21 -0.61
N GLY A 198 -18.66 -24.05 -0.95
CA GLY A 198 -19.76 -24.72 -0.25
C GLY A 198 -20.14 -24.11 1.10
N THR A 199 -19.59 -22.95 1.47
CA THR A 199 -20.00 -22.20 2.67
C THR A 199 -21.24 -21.34 2.46
N GLY A 200 -21.95 -21.50 1.34
CA GLY A 200 -23.12 -20.70 0.98
C GLY A 200 -22.80 -19.32 0.39
N CYS A 201 -21.54 -19.05 0.08
CA CYS A 201 -21.11 -17.84 -0.63
C CYS A 201 -20.23 -18.20 -1.82
N ASP A 202 -20.87 -18.71 -2.88
CA ASP A 202 -20.17 -19.12 -4.09
C ASP A 202 -20.01 -17.92 -5.04
N VAL A 203 -18.78 -17.66 -5.45
CA VAL A 203 -18.39 -16.49 -6.24
C VAL A 203 -17.65 -16.90 -7.51
N GLY A 204 -17.83 -16.13 -8.58
CA GLY A 204 -17.21 -16.41 -9.89
C GLY A 204 -15.74 -15.97 -10.02
N SER A 205 -15.24 -15.21 -9.05
CA SER A 205 -13.87 -14.68 -9.04
C SER A 205 -13.28 -14.72 -7.64
N LEU A 206 -11.95 -14.85 -7.58
CA LEU A 206 -11.23 -14.67 -6.33
C LEU A 206 -11.11 -13.19 -6.00
N TYR A 207 -11.22 -12.85 -4.72
CA TYR A 207 -11.02 -11.50 -4.25
C TYR A 207 -10.59 -11.49 -2.78
N GLU A 208 -9.90 -10.44 -2.43
CA GLU A 208 -9.65 -10.01 -1.06
C GLU A 208 -9.61 -8.48 -1.09
N ILE A 209 -10.63 -7.85 -0.51
CA ILE A 209 -10.88 -6.40 -0.56
C ILE A 209 -10.83 -5.87 0.86
N TRP A 210 -10.06 -4.82 1.07
CA TRP A 210 -9.85 -4.18 2.36
C TRP A 210 -10.31 -2.74 2.28
N THR A 211 -11.04 -2.29 3.28
CA THR A 211 -11.36 -0.88 3.49
C THR A 211 -10.63 -0.42 4.74
N PHE A 212 -9.78 0.59 4.61
CA PHE A 212 -9.07 1.22 5.71
C PHE A 212 -9.72 2.56 6.01
N SER A 213 -10.13 2.77 7.25
CA SER A 213 -10.62 4.05 7.74
C SER A 213 -9.66 4.59 8.80
N LEU A 214 -9.05 5.74 8.55
CA LEU A 214 -8.22 6.44 9.51
C LEU A 214 -8.74 7.85 9.71
N ASP A 215 -9.18 8.12 10.93
CA ASP A 215 -9.65 9.43 11.40
C ASP A 215 -8.61 9.99 12.37
N VAL A 216 -8.11 11.19 12.09
CA VAL A 216 -7.16 11.92 12.95
C VAL A 216 -7.74 13.25 13.45
N GLU A 217 -9.05 13.31 13.64
CA GLU A 217 -9.88 14.45 14.04
C GLU A 217 -10.02 15.55 12.97
N LYS A 218 -8.92 15.89 12.31
CA LYS A 218 -8.83 16.96 11.31
C LYS A 218 -9.01 16.49 9.88
N ALA A 219 -8.87 15.19 9.65
CA ALA A 219 -9.13 14.57 8.38
C ALA A 219 -9.46 13.10 8.58
N THR A 220 -10.29 12.57 7.69
CA THR A 220 -10.56 11.14 7.59
C THR A 220 -10.21 10.67 6.19
N ALA A 221 -9.31 9.70 6.09
CA ALA A 221 -9.07 8.97 4.86
C ALA A 221 -9.77 7.62 4.94
N ILE A 222 -10.63 7.36 3.95
CA ILE A 222 -11.18 6.04 3.70
C ILE A 222 -10.55 5.60 2.39
N VAL A 223 -9.76 4.54 2.40
CA VAL A 223 -9.15 3.99 1.18
C VAL A 223 -9.44 2.51 1.11
N SER A 224 -9.45 1.95 -0.10
CA SER A 224 -9.58 0.52 -0.26
C SER A 224 -8.45 -0.06 -1.09
N THR A 225 -8.07 -1.29 -0.79
CA THR A 225 -7.12 -2.07 -1.58
C THR A 225 -7.74 -3.43 -1.87
N ALA A 226 -7.41 -3.99 -3.01
CA ALA A 226 -7.92 -5.29 -3.43
C ALA A 226 -6.82 -6.16 -4.05
N VAL A 227 -7.01 -7.46 -3.90
CA VAL A 227 -6.19 -8.52 -4.50
C VAL A 227 -7.13 -9.51 -5.17
N PHE A 228 -6.84 -9.87 -6.42
CA PHE A 228 -7.69 -10.79 -7.22
C PHE A 228 -7.04 -12.16 -7.45
N ASP A 229 -5.90 -12.39 -6.81
CA ASP A 229 -5.19 -13.67 -6.74
C ASP A 229 -4.67 -13.93 -5.31
N PRO A 230 -5.52 -13.87 -4.26
CA PRO A 230 -5.08 -14.03 -2.88
C PRO A 230 -4.45 -15.41 -2.66
N ILE A 231 -3.34 -15.45 -1.90
CA ILE A 231 -2.56 -16.69 -1.67
C ILE A 231 -3.34 -17.70 -0.83
N THR A 232 -4.14 -17.23 0.13
CA THR A 232 -4.97 -18.09 0.99
C THR A 232 -6.41 -17.60 1.06
N VAL A 233 -7.33 -18.45 1.52
CA VAL A 233 -8.76 -18.14 1.69
C VAL A 233 -9.20 -18.27 3.15
N MET A 234 -10.37 -17.71 3.49
CA MET A 234 -10.91 -17.78 4.85
C MET A 234 -11.78 -19.03 5.05
N ASP A 235 -11.58 -19.74 6.16
CA ASP A 235 -12.58 -20.66 6.70
C ASP A 235 -13.50 -19.89 7.66
N PRO A 236 -14.79 -19.74 7.36
CA PRO A 236 -15.71 -19.03 8.23
C PRO A 236 -15.94 -19.73 9.56
N ALA A 237 -15.71 -21.05 9.66
CA ALA A 237 -15.83 -21.82 10.90
C ALA A 237 -14.56 -21.73 11.77
N ASP A 238 -13.39 -21.51 11.15
CA ASP A 238 -12.11 -21.33 11.86
C ASP A 238 -11.20 -20.33 11.13
N ARG A 239 -11.29 -19.07 11.54
CA ARG A 239 -10.52 -17.95 10.97
C ARG A 239 -9.03 -18.00 11.29
N SER A 240 -8.58 -18.92 12.14
CA SER A 240 -7.16 -19.11 12.46
C SER A 240 -6.46 -20.06 11.50
N ARG A 241 -7.21 -20.78 10.64
CA ARG A 241 -6.66 -21.77 9.73
C ARG A 241 -6.07 -21.10 8.49
N LEU A 242 -4.84 -21.50 8.16
CA LEU A 242 -4.18 -21.09 6.92
C LEU A 242 -4.51 -22.08 5.80
N ILE A 243 -5.25 -21.62 4.79
CA ILE A 243 -5.74 -22.48 3.70
C ILE A 243 -5.27 -21.92 2.37
N PRO A 244 -4.30 -22.55 1.69
CA PRO A 244 -3.86 -22.11 0.37
C PRO A 244 -5.01 -22.15 -0.64
N THR A 245 -5.18 -21.05 -1.38
CA THR A 245 -6.23 -20.92 -2.38
C THR A 245 -6.14 -22.01 -3.43
N LYS A 246 -4.92 -22.35 -3.87
CA LYS A 246 -4.65 -23.42 -4.85
C LYS A 246 -5.18 -24.80 -4.44
N ASP A 247 -5.32 -25.06 -3.14
CA ASP A 247 -5.74 -26.37 -2.64
C ASP A 247 -7.27 -26.55 -2.69
N VAL A 248 -8.03 -25.45 -2.74
CA VAL A 248 -9.50 -25.45 -2.71
C VAL A 248 -10.13 -24.82 -3.96
N PHE A 249 -9.37 -24.02 -4.69
CA PHE A 249 -9.70 -23.47 -6.01
C PHE A 249 -8.59 -23.85 -7.01
N PRO A 250 -8.51 -25.12 -7.45
CA PRO A 250 -7.43 -25.59 -8.33
C PRO A 250 -7.36 -24.84 -9.68
N GLN A 251 -8.48 -24.29 -10.15
CA GLN A 251 -8.55 -23.46 -11.35
C GLN A 251 -7.78 -22.14 -11.23
N ALA A 252 -7.44 -21.70 -10.01
CA ALA A 252 -6.69 -20.48 -9.76
C ALA A 252 -5.17 -20.64 -9.99
N GLY A 253 -4.68 -21.87 -10.20
CA GLY A 253 -3.25 -22.13 -10.33
C GLY A 253 -2.52 -21.89 -9.00
N ASP A 254 -1.46 -21.07 -9.03
CA ASP A 254 -0.62 -20.76 -7.86
C ASP A 254 -0.64 -19.25 -7.57
N PRO A 255 -1.73 -18.74 -6.97
CA PRO A 255 -1.93 -17.31 -6.72
C PRO A 255 -0.81 -16.70 -5.87
N LYS A 256 -0.41 -15.47 -6.20
CA LYS A 256 0.75 -14.78 -5.59
C LYS A 256 0.39 -13.48 -4.89
N GLY A 257 -0.88 -13.10 -4.87
CA GLY A 257 -1.36 -11.88 -4.23
C GLY A 257 -0.82 -10.59 -4.86
N CYS A 258 -0.45 -10.61 -6.14
CA CYS A 258 0.21 -9.51 -6.83
C CYS A 258 -0.66 -8.85 -7.91
N ASN A 259 -1.84 -9.42 -8.19
CA ASN A 259 -2.86 -8.81 -9.04
C ASN A 259 -3.75 -7.89 -8.20
N ARG A 260 -3.43 -6.59 -8.20
CA ARG A 260 -3.98 -5.66 -7.21
C ARG A 260 -4.57 -4.40 -7.78
N GLU A 261 -5.44 -3.82 -6.97
CA GLU A 261 -6.13 -2.57 -7.22
C GLU A 261 -6.17 -1.74 -5.94
N ALA A 262 -6.16 -0.42 -6.08
CA ALA A 262 -6.42 0.50 -4.98
C ALA A 262 -7.46 1.55 -5.37
N TYR A 263 -8.25 1.95 -4.39
CA TYR A 263 -9.23 3.01 -4.44
C TYR A 263 -8.72 4.14 -3.56
N HIS A 264 -8.29 5.21 -4.21
CA HIS A 264 -7.73 6.39 -3.58
C HIS A 264 -8.87 7.35 -3.21
N GLY A 265 -9.04 7.59 -1.92
CA GLY A 265 -10.17 8.35 -1.36
C GLY A 265 -11.40 7.48 -1.06
N PRO A 266 -12.50 8.07 -0.54
CA PRO A 266 -12.66 9.49 -0.29
C PRO A 266 -11.80 10.00 0.87
N THR A 267 -11.51 11.29 0.84
CA THR A 267 -10.87 12.01 1.94
C THR A 267 -11.76 13.17 2.34
N TYR A 268 -11.95 13.32 3.65
CA TYR A 268 -12.73 14.38 4.26
C TYR A 268 -11.82 15.24 5.11
N TRP A 269 -11.92 16.56 4.97
CA TRP A 269 -11.12 17.55 5.69
C TRP A 269 -11.99 18.38 6.61
N TYR A 270 -11.50 18.57 7.83
CA TYR A 270 -12.20 19.28 8.90
C TYR A 270 -11.32 20.36 9.55
N ASN A 271 -10.18 20.70 8.95
CA ASN A 271 -9.19 21.62 9.49
C ASN A 271 -9.38 23.05 8.96
N GLY A 272 -10.44 23.76 9.31
CA GLY A 272 -10.67 25.11 8.74
C GLY A 272 -9.62 26.16 9.11
N SER A 273 -9.13 26.15 10.35
CA SER A 273 -8.21 27.20 10.87
C SER A 273 -7.19 26.69 11.89
N GLY A 274 -7.10 25.37 12.11
CA GLY A 274 -6.21 24.77 13.10
C GLY A 274 -4.75 24.70 12.63
N PRO A 275 -3.84 24.17 13.46
CA PRO A 275 -2.48 23.90 13.01
C PRO A 275 -2.47 22.83 11.92
N THR A 276 -1.70 23.05 10.87
CA THR A 276 -1.58 22.12 9.74
C THR A 276 -0.69 20.92 10.04
N VAL A 277 0.10 21.00 11.10
CA VAL A 277 0.92 19.90 11.61
C VAL A 277 0.54 19.66 13.06
N PHE A 278 0.29 18.41 13.40
CA PHE A 278 -0.10 17.99 14.75
C PHE A 278 0.29 16.53 14.96
N TYR A 279 0.08 16.02 16.17
CA TYR A 279 0.50 14.68 16.56
C TYR A 279 -0.64 13.87 17.14
N THR A 280 -0.67 12.60 16.79
CA THR A 280 -1.62 11.62 17.31
C THR A 280 -0.93 10.40 17.86
N ASP A 281 -1.69 9.59 18.58
CA ASP A 281 -1.31 8.23 18.92
C ASP A 281 -1.46 7.35 17.67
N ALA A 282 -1.21 6.06 17.84
CA ALA A 282 -1.31 5.11 16.75
C ALA A 282 -2.73 4.95 16.20
N TYR A 283 -3.79 5.35 16.92
CA TYR A 283 -5.19 5.17 16.53
C TYR A 283 -5.87 6.51 16.18
N GLY A 284 -5.08 7.56 15.94
CA GLY A 284 -5.55 8.86 15.49
C GLY A 284 -6.11 9.76 16.60
N LYS A 285 -5.96 9.40 17.88
CA LYS A 285 -6.36 10.28 18.99
C LYS A 285 -5.30 11.36 19.24
N PRO A 286 -5.70 12.57 19.68
CA PRO A 286 -4.75 13.66 19.94
C PRO A 286 -3.68 13.30 20.96
N GLY A 287 -2.45 13.74 20.68
CA GLY A 287 -1.27 13.47 21.49
C GLY A 287 -0.63 12.13 21.12
N GLY A 288 0.69 12.03 21.21
CA GLY A 288 1.46 10.87 20.73
C GLY A 288 2.64 11.30 19.87
N ASN A 289 3.21 10.35 19.13
CA ASN A 289 4.44 10.55 18.36
C ASN A 289 4.23 10.55 16.85
N LEU A 290 3.05 10.19 16.35
CA LEU A 290 2.78 10.16 14.92
C LEU A 290 2.47 11.55 14.41
N ARG A 291 3.36 12.09 13.57
CA ARG A 291 3.17 13.38 12.92
C ARG A 291 2.12 13.26 11.82
N GLN A 292 1.10 14.09 11.89
CA GLN A 292 0.08 14.28 10.85
C GLN A 292 0.30 15.62 10.16
N GLU A 293 -0.08 15.71 8.89
CA GLU A 293 -0.14 16.98 8.15
C GLU A 293 -1.48 17.08 7.43
N VAL A 294 -2.25 18.13 7.72
CA VAL A 294 -3.53 18.40 7.07
C VAL A 294 -3.60 19.88 6.78
N SER A 295 -3.69 20.24 5.50
CA SER A 295 -3.81 21.65 5.11
C SER A 295 -5.07 22.29 5.67
N ASN A 296 -5.10 23.63 5.75
CA ASN A 296 -6.28 24.32 6.24
C ASN A 296 -7.40 24.27 5.20
N HIS A 297 -8.40 23.42 5.45
CA HIS A 297 -9.52 23.17 4.54
C HIS A 297 -10.72 22.56 5.28
N THR A 298 -11.92 22.72 4.72
CA THR A 298 -13.16 22.09 5.23
C THR A 298 -13.92 21.33 4.14
N ASP A 299 -13.20 20.73 3.18
CA ASP A 299 -13.85 20.04 2.07
C ASP A 299 -14.26 18.63 2.44
N ILE A 300 -15.51 18.31 2.12
CA ILE A 300 -16.08 16.98 2.29
C ILE A 300 -16.09 16.30 0.93
N GLY A 301 -15.32 15.23 0.78
CA GLY A 301 -15.34 14.40 -0.43
C GLY A 301 -14.63 15.04 -1.61
N ILE A 302 -13.35 15.34 -1.45
CA ILE A 302 -12.48 15.96 -2.47
C ILE A 302 -12.58 15.15 -3.78
N PRO A 303 -12.78 15.82 -4.93
CA PRO A 303 -12.72 15.17 -6.23
C PRO A 303 -11.36 14.49 -6.46
N MET A 304 -11.40 13.17 -6.61
CA MET A 304 -10.23 12.32 -6.87
C MET A 304 -10.08 11.99 -8.35
N ALA A 305 -11.19 11.93 -9.08
CA ALA A 305 -11.22 11.57 -10.49
C ALA A 305 -12.29 12.32 -11.27
N TYR A 306 -12.11 12.40 -12.59
CA TYR A 306 -13.13 12.91 -13.52
C TYR A 306 -13.42 11.92 -14.65
N ARG A 307 -14.68 11.87 -15.07
CA ARG A 307 -15.16 11.30 -16.34
C ARG A 307 -16.23 12.23 -16.94
N ALA A 308 -16.61 11.99 -18.19
CA ALA A 308 -17.64 12.77 -18.90
C ALA A 308 -18.98 12.91 -18.15
N ASP A 309 -19.29 12.02 -17.20
CA ASP A 309 -20.49 12.03 -16.35
C ASP A 309 -20.30 12.74 -14.99
N GLY A 310 -19.10 13.23 -14.67
CA GLY A 310 -18.85 14.07 -13.50
C GLY A 310 -17.57 13.75 -12.73
N ALA A 311 -17.38 14.48 -11.62
CA ALA A 311 -16.32 14.25 -10.66
C ALA A 311 -16.70 13.12 -9.68
N LEU A 312 -15.72 12.32 -9.29
CA LEU A 312 -15.85 11.26 -8.29
C LEU A 312 -14.92 11.55 -7.12
N ASN A 313 -15.38 11.22 -5.92
CA ASN A 313 -14.61 11.30 -4.68
C ASN A 313 -13.65 10.11 -4.49
N GLN A 314 -13.52 9.23 -5.49
CA GLN A 314 -12.58 8.12 -5.51
C GLN A 314 -11.90 7.99 -6.88
N PHE A 315 -10.63 7.58 -6.86
CA PHE A 315 -9.91 7.14 -8.06
C PHE A 315 -9.47 5.68 -7.89
N LYS A 316 -9.96 4.82 -8.76
CA LYS A 316 -9.59 3.40 -8.82
C LYS A 316 -8.39 3.22 -9.73
N TYR A 317 -7.38 2.47 -9.29
CA TYR A 317 -6.22 2.14 -10.12
C TYR A 317 -5.81 0.68 -9.95
N HIS A 318 -6.04 -0.10 -11.01
CA HIS A 318 -5.60 -1.48 -11.11
C HIS A 318 -4.18 -1.54 -11.69
N ARG A 319 -3.26 -2.14 -10.97
CA ARG A 319 -1.87 -2.32 -11.42
C ARG A 319 -1.27 -3.60 -10.84
N PRO A 320 -1.21 -4.68 -11.63
CA PRO A 320 -0.50 -5.88 -11.24
C PRO A 320 0.99 -5.60 -11.07
N THR A 321 1.60 -6.17 -10.04
CA THR A 321 3.05 -6.10 -9.77
C THR A 321 3.71 -7.47 -9.76
N CYS A 322 3.04 -8.43 -10.35
CA CYS A 322 3.52 -9.80 -10.49
C CYS A 322 4.86 -9.83 -11.25
N ALA A 323 5.83 -10.51 -10.66
CA ALA A 323 7.16 -10.71 -11.21
C ALA A 323 7.58 -12.18 -11.04
N SER A 324 8.50 -12.64 -11.88
CA SER A 324 9.11 -13.96 -11.70
C SER A 324 9.81 -14.04 -10.34
N GLY A 325 9.69 -15.17 -9.67
CA GLY A 325 10.32 -15.42 -8.38
C GLY A 325 9.55 -14.94 -7.15
N ILE A 326 8.35 -14.35 -7.32
CA ILE A 326 7.45 -14.11 -6.19
C ILE A 326 6.99 -15.46 -5.60
N GLY A 327 7.18 -15.60 -4.28
CA GLY A 327 6.90 -16.80 -3.52
C GLY A 327 5.52 -16.81 -2.87
N ALA A 328 5.22 -17.88 -2.15
CA ALA A 328 3.95 -18.09 -1.45
C ALA A 328 3.80 -17.27 -0.15
N LYS A 329 4.77 -16.41 0.17
CA LYS A 329 4.73 -15.50 1.34
C LYS A 329 4.51 -14.04 0.95
N ASN A 330 4.15 -13.77 -0.31
CA ASN A 330 3.90 -12.39 -0.74
C ASN A 330 2.70 -11.74 -0.05
#